data_AF-C7J5N5-F1
#
_entry.id   AF-C7J5N5-F1
#
_cell.length_a   1.000
_cell.length_b   1.000
_cell.length_c   1.000
_cell.angle_alpha   90.00
_cell.angle_beta   90.00
_cell.angle_gamma   90.00
#
_symmetry.space_group_name_H-M   'P 1'
#
loop_
_entity.id
_entity.type
_entity.pdbx_description
1 polymer ?
#
loop_
_entity_poly.entity_id
_entity_poly.type
_entity_poly.pdbx_seq_one_letter_code
_entity_poly.pdbx_strand_id
1 'polypeptide(L)'
;AATAKGSYKLPPLWGNFFLSYQPPTAPKHAYMKERVQVVKEEVRKVVKGSSEVPEILDLVITLQRLGLDSYYETEINDLLCIVYNTDYNDKDLHLVSLRFYLLRKNGYDVSSGN
;
A
#
# COMPACT_ATOMS: atom_id res chain seq x y z
N ALA A 1 35.20 -48.30 -8.49
CA ALA A 1 35.50 -46.91 -8.89
C ALA A 1 34.19 -46.25 -9.31
N ALA A 2 33.70 -45.27 -8.54
CA ALA A 2 32.52 -44.49 -8.88
C ALA A 2 32.94 -43.01 -8.93
N THR A 3 33.05 -42.46 -10.13
CA THR A 3 33.35 -41.06 -10.38
C THR A 3 32.12 -40.21 -10.04
N ALA A 4 32.24 -39.36 -9.03
CA ALA A 4 31.20 -38.42 -8.63
C ALA A 4 30.94 -37.41 -9.77
N LYS A 5 29.68 -37.35 -10.23
CA LYS A 5 29.18 -36.37 -11.19
C LYS A 5 29.46 -34.96 -10.67
N GLY A 6 30.20 -34.17 -11.45
CA GLY A 6 30.47 -32.76 -11.17
C GLY A 6 29.16 -31.99 -10.99
N SER A 7 29.05 -31.30 -9.86
CA SER A 7 27.93 -30.42 -9.54
C SER A 7 28.06 -29.13 -10.35
N TYR A 8 27.27 -28.99 -11.41
CA TYR A 8 27.17 -27.77 -12.20
C TYR A 8 26.34 -26.74 -11.40
N LYS A 9 27.03 -25.79 -10.76
CA LYS A 9 26.37 -24.61 -10.17
C LYS A 9 25.91 -23.69 -11.30
N LEU A 10 24.59 -23.50 -11.41
CA LEU A 10 24.03 -22.44 -12.23
C LEU A 10 24.40 -21.08 -11.64
N PRO A 11 24.83 -20.11 -12.46
CA PRO A 11 25.12 -18.77 -11.96
C PRO A 11 23.83 -18.13 -11.42
N PRO A 12 23.92 -17.31 -10.36
CA PRO A 12 22.77 -16.54 -9.88
C PRO A 12 22.20 -15.68 -11.02
N LEU A 13 20.87 -15.61 -11.13
CA LEU A 13 20.16 -14.86 -12.18
C LEU A 13 20.71 -13.42 -12.35
N TRP A 14 21.09 -12.79 -11.23
CA TRP A 14 21.56 -11.41 -11.20
C TRP A 14 23.08 -11.26 -11.09
N GLY A 15 23.83 -12.36 -10.96
CA GLY A 15 25.26 -12.32 -10.69
C GLY A 15 25.63 -11.29 -9.63
N ASN A 16 26.46 -10.30 -10.03
CA ASN A 16 26.93 -9.21 -9.18
C ASN A 16 26.23 -7.86 -9.44
N PHE A 17 25.13 -7.83 -10.21
CA PHE A 17 24.47 -6.60 -10.68
C PHE A 17 24.18 -5.58 -9.56
N PHE A 18 23.72 -6.06 -8.40
CA PHE A 18 23.39 -5.19 -7.26
C PHE A 18 24.62 -4.77 -6.43
N LEU A 19 25.78 -5.40 -6.62
CA LEU A 19 26.99 -5.11 -5.83
C LEU A 19 27.64 -3.78 -6.22
N SER A 20 27.41 -3.29 -7.44
CA SER A 20 27.96 -2.02 -7.94
C SER A 20 27.02 -0.82 -7.72
N TYR A 21 25.96 -0.98 -6.93
CA TYR A 21 25.03 0.10 -6.67
C TYR A 21 25.74 1.26 -5.96
N GLN A 22 25.56 2.47 -6.48
CA GLN A 22 25.98 3.71 -5.83
C GLN A 22 24.73 4.50 -5.43
N PRO A 23 24.60 4.87 -4.15
CA PRO A 23 23.47 5.68 -3.71
C PRO A 23 23.51 7.08 -4.35
N PRO A 24 22.38 7.80 -4.37
CA PRO A 24 22.34 9.20 -4.80
C PRO A 24 23.39 10.04 -4.06
N THR A 25 23.95 11.03 -4.76
CA THR A 25 24.89 12.00 -4.16
C THR A 25 24.25 12.72 -2.98
N ALA A 26 25.06 13.16 -2.01
CA ALA A 26 24.56 13.83 -0.81
C ALA A 26 23.59 15.00 -1.08
N PRO A 27 23.83 15.90 -2.06
CA PRO A 27 22.87 16.96 -2.39
C PRO A 27 21.54 16.42 -2.93
N LYS A 28 21.59 15.41 -3.82
CA LYS A 28 20.39 14.78 -4.39
C LYS A 28 19.58 14.05 -3.31
N HIS A 29 20.28 13.35 -2.41
CA HIS A 29 19.66 12.66 -1.28
C HIS A 29 18.98 13.64 -0.31
N ALA A 30 19.63 14.76 0.02
CA ALA A 30 19.05 15.81 0.87
C ALA A 30 17.76 16.38 0.26
N TYR A 31 17.79 16.72 -1.03
CA TYR A 31 16.62 17.19 -1.77
C TYR A 31 15.48 16.15 -1.80
N MET A 32 15.79 14.87 -2.06
CA MET A 32 14.80 13.80 -2.02
C MET A 32 14.17 13.65 -0.63
N LYS A 33 14.98 13.75 0.43
CA LYS A 33 14.51 13.64 1.81
C LYS A 33 13.55 14.78 2.18
N GLU A 34 13.88 16.01 1.80
CA GLU A 34 13.02 17.19 1.99
C GLU A 34 11.68 17.02 1.25
N ARG A 35 11.75 16.65 -0.03
CA ARG A 35 10.56 16.40 -0.85
C ARG A 35 9.65 15.32 -0.28
N VAL A 36 10.21 14.25 0.26
CA VAL A 36 9.41 13.19 0.89
C VAL A 36 8.61 13.75 2.07
N GLN A 37 9.16 14.67 2.87
CA GLN A 37 8.40 15.28 3.97
C GLN A 37 7.24 16.13 3.44
N VAL A 38 7.49 16.96 2.42
CA VAL A 38 6.45 17.81 1.81
C VAL A 38 5.30 16.96 1.27
N VAL A 39 5.62 15.96 0.43
CA VAL A 39 4.61 15.09 -0.17
C VAL A 39 3.88 14.27 0.90
N LYS A 40 4.58 13.84 1.96
CA LYS A 40 3.92 13.13 3.06
C LYS A 40 2.83 13.94 3.73
N GLU A 41 3.08 15.23 3.99
CA GLU A 41 2.09 16.13 4.57
C GLU A 41 0.96 16.47 3.59
N GLU A 42 1.26 16.63 2.30
CA GLU A 42 0.23 16.84 1.26
C GLU A 42 -0.74 15.66 1.20
N VAL A 43 -0.22 14.44 1.16
CA VAL A 43 -1.05 13.23 1.21
C VAL A 43 -1.83 13.16 2.52
N ARG A 44 -1.22 13.50 3.67
CA ARG A 44 -1.94 13.54 4.96
C ARG A 44 -3.14 14.48 4.92
N LYS A 45 -3.01 15.65 4.27
CA LYS A 45 -4.13 16.59 4.10
C LYS A 45 -5.25 16.00 3.25
N VAL A 46 -4.92 15.27 2.18
CA VAL A 46 -5.91 14.57 1.36
C VAL A 46 -6.63 13.51 2.20
N VAL A 47 -5.89 12.66 2.91
CA VAL A 47 -6.48 11.62 3.78
C VAL A 47 -7.41 12.22 4.82
N LYS A 48 -7.01 13.30 5.50
CA LYS A 48 -7.85 13.97 6.51
C LYS A 48 -9.04 14.75 5.93
N GLY A 49 -8.97 15.13 4.66
CA GLY A 49 -10.01 15.88 3.96
C GLY A 49 -11.07 15.01 3.30
N SER A 50 -10.83 13.70 3.14
CA SER A 50 -11.78 12.77 2.55
C SER A 50 -12.94 12.46 3.49
N SER A 51 -14.16 12.65 3.01
CA SER A 51 -15.40 12.38 3.75
C SER A 51 -16.35 11.42 3.04
N GLU A 52 -16.30 11.35 1.71
CA GLU A 52 -17.21 10.54 0.91
C GLU A 52 -16.72 9.08 0.84
N VAL A 53 -17.62 8.13 1.13
CA VAL A 53 -17.27 6.70 1.19
C VAL A 53 -16.58 6.19 -0.08
N PRO A 54 -17.07 6.47 -1.31
CA PRO A 54 -16.40 6.01 -2.53
C PRO A 54 -14.95 6.55 -2.64
N GLU A 55 -14.75 7.82 -2.33
CA GLU A 55 -13.43 8.47 -2.40
C GLU A 55 -12.47 7.89 -1.35
N ILE A 56 -12.96 7.64 -0.13
CA ILE A 56 -12.20 7.01 0.93
C ILE A 56 -11.72 5.62 0.51
N LEU A 57 -12.61 4.80 -0.06
CA LEU A 57 -12.26 3.45 -0.50
C LEU A 57 -11.14 3.48 -1.54
N ASP A 58 -11.27 4.31 -2.57
CA ASP A 58 -10.27 4.46 -3.62
C ASP A 58 -8.94 4.98 -3.08
N LEU A 59 -8.97 5.97 -2.18
CA LEU A 59 -7.78 6.53 -1.56
C LEU A 59 -7.03 5.47 -0.74
N VAL A 60 -7.71 4.76 0.16
CA VAL A 60 -7.08 3.77 1.01
C VAL A 60 -6.52 2.61 0.18
N ILE A 61 -7.26 2.12 -0.82
CA ILE A 61 -6.78 1.08 -1.73
C ILE A 61 -5.54 1.56 -2.48
N THR A 62 -5.54 2.82 -2.95
CA THR A 62 -4.39 3.39 -3.65
C THR A 62 -3.16 3.45 -2.74
N LEU A 63 -3.30 3.91 -1.50
CA LEU A 63 -2.19 3.95 -0.54
C LEU A 63 -1.64 2.55 -0.24
N GLN A 64 -2.51 1.56 -0.05
CA GLN A 64 -2.11 0.17 0.17
C GLN A 64 -1.39 -0.44 -1.04
N ARG A 65 -1.85 -0.16 -2.27
CA ARG A 65 -1.20 -0.64 -3.50
C ARG A 65 0.17 0.00 -3.74
N LEU A 66 0.36 1.22 -3.26
CA LEU A 66 1.65 1.91 -3.28
C LEU A 66 2.56 1.51 -2.11
N GLY A 67 2.07 0.74 -1.13
CA GLY A 67 2.81 0.39 0.09
C GLY A 67 3.09 1.60 0.99
N LEU A 68 2.18 2.59 0.99
CA LEU A 68 2.30 3.84 1.74
C LEU A 68 1.34 3.90 2.94
N ASP A 69 0.46 2.93 3.09
CA ASP A 69 -0.54 2.83 4.15
C ASP A 69 0.08 2.87 5.56
N SER A 70 1.27 2.28 5.75
CA SER A 70 1.99 2.31 7.02
C SER A 70 2.36 3.73 7.51
N TYR A 71 2.33 4.74 6.64
CA TYR A 71 2.60 6.13 7.02
C TYR A 71 1.36 6.90 7.51
N TYR A 72 0.17 6.31 7.33
CA TYR A 72 -1.12 6.95 7.59
C TYR A 72 -2.06 6.03 8.38
N GLU A 73 -1.53 5.07 9.14
CA GLU A 73 -2.31 4.03 9.82
C GLU A 73 -3.44 4.62 10.68
N THR A 74 -3.15 5.66 11.46
CA THR A 74 -4.14 6.33 12.30
C THR A 74 -5.25 6.96 11.47
N GLU A 75 -4.91 7.77 10.47
CA GLU A 75 -5.90 8.41 9.62
C GLU A 75 -6.72 7.40 8.80
N ILE A 76 -6.09 6.33 8.32
CA ILE A 76 -6.78 5.25 7.60
C ILE A 76 -7.76 4.53 8.53
N ASN A 77 -7.40 4.25 9.78
CA ASN A 77 -8.31 3.63 10.75
C ASN A 77 -9.54 4.50 11.02
N ASP A 78 -9.34 5.82 11.16
CA ASP A 78 -10.45 6.77 11.33
C ASP A 78 -11.38 6.77 10.10
N LEU A 79 -10.81 6.78 8.89
CA LEU A 79 -11.57 6.70 7.64
C LEU A 79 -12.33 5.38 7.49
N LEU A 80 -11.73 4.25 7.87
CA LEU A 80 -12.38 2.94 7.84
C LEU A 80 -13.54 2.86 8.83
N CYS A 81 -13.44 3.54 9.98
CA CYS A 81 -14.55 3.69 10.91
C CYS A 81 -15.73 4.44 10.27
N ILE A 82 -15.47 5.50 9.50
CA ILE A 82 -16.52 6.20 8.73
C ILE A 82 -17.15 5.24 7.73
N VAL A 83 -16.35 4.58 6.90
CA VAL A 83 -16.83 3.60 5.90
C VAL A 83 -17.68 2.49 6.52
N TYR A 84 -17.32 2.03 7.72
CA TYR A 84 -18.06 0.98 8.42
C TYR A 84 -19.44 1.45 8.91
N ASN A 85 -19.54 2.70 9.41
CA ASN A 85 -20.75 3.22 10.04
C ASN A 85 -21.68 4.03 9.12
N THR A 86 -21.20 4.43 7.94
CA THR A 86 -21.99 5.22 6.98
C THR A 86 -22.81 4.33 6.06
N ASP A 87 -24.07 4.75 5.82
CA ASP A 87 -24.94 4.13 4.82
C ASP A 87 -24.33 4.27 3.41
N TYR A 88 -24.53 3.25 2.59
CA TYR A 88 -23.95 3.20 1.24
C TYR A 88 -24.98 2.68 0.25
N ASN A 89 -24.76 2.96 -1.04
CA ASN A 89 -25.58 2.43 -2.12
C ASN A 89 -25.30 0.94 -2.33
N ASP A 90 -26.09 0.08 -1.72
CA ASP A 90 -25.99 -1.39 -1.80
C ASP A 90 -26.28 -1.97 -3.20
N LYS A 91 -26.81 -1.14 -4.12
CA LYS A 91 -27.06 -1.52 -5.51
C LYS A 91 -25.84 -1.33 -6.40
N ASP A 92 -24.82 -0.61 -5.94
CA ASP A 92 -23.57 -0.44 -6.67
C ASP A 92 -22.62 -1.59 -6.31
N LEU A 93 -22.53 -2.57 -7.22
CA LEU A 93 -21.67 -3.74 -7.04
C LEU A 93 -20.20 -3.37 -6.83
N HIS A 94 -19.70 -2.33 -7.50
CA HIS A 94 -18.31 -1.91 -7.37
C HIS A 94 -18.06 -1.37 -5.96
N LEU A 95 -18.92 -0.45 -5.51
CA LEU A 95 -18.86 0.13 -4.17
C LEU A 95 -18.95 -0.95 -3.08
N VAL A 96 -19.94 -1.83 -3.18
CA VAL A 96 -20.17 -2.94 -2.24
C VAL A 96 -18.95 -3.84 -2.16
N SER A 97 -18.38 -4.21 -3.31
CA SER A 97 -17.22 -5.11 -3.38
C SER A 97 -15.97 -4.50 -2.75
N LEU A 98 -15.67 -3.23 -3.07
CA LEU A 98 -14.52 -2.53 -2.51
C LEU A 98 -14.66 -2.36 -1.00
N ARG A 99 -15.84 -1.93 -0.54
CA ARG A 99 -16.14 -1.78 0.88
C ARG A 99 -15.98 -3.09 1.63
N PHE A 100 -16.55 -4.17 1.12
CA PHE A 100 -16.44 -5.50 1.73
C PHE A 100 -14.98 -5.96 1.84
N TYR A 101 -14.24 -5.89 0.73
CA TYR A 101 -12.82 -6.27 0.69
C TYR A 101 -12.00 -5.46 1.71
N LEU A 102 -12.15 -4.14 1.69
CA LEU A 102 -11.31 -3.26 2.50
C LEU A 102 -11.61 -3.43 3.99
N LEU A 103 -12.88 -3.49 4.39
CA LEU A 103 -13.28 -3.68 5.78
C LEU A 103 -12.80 -5.04 6.31
N ARG A 104 -13.04 -6.13 5.57
CA ARG A 104 -12.59 -7.48 5.97
C ARG A 104 -11.08 -7.58 6.08
N LYS A 105 -10.34 -6.99 5.13
CA LYS A 105 -8.87 -6.95 5.17
C LYS A 105 -8.33 -6.26 6.42
N ASN A 106 -9.05 -5.24 6.92
CA ASN A 106 -8.68 -4.49 8.12
C ASN A 106 -9.36 -5.02 9.40
N GLY A 107 -9.94 -6.23 9.37
CA GLY A 107 -10.44 -6.92 10.57
C GLY A 107 -11.85 -6.54 11.03
N TYR A 108 -12.60 -5.78 10.23
CA TYR A 108 -14.00 -5.48 10.53
C TYR A 108 -14.88 -6.69 10.22
N ASP A 109 -15.90 -6.90 11.06
CA ASP A 109 -16.91 -7.93 10.82
C ASP A 109 -17.97 -7.41 9.85
N VAL A 110 -17.99 -7.96 8.63
CA VAL A 110 -18.93 -7.58 7.59
C VAL A 110 -19.63 -8.83 7.09
N SER A 111 -20.95 -8.89 7.23
CA SER A 111 -21.76 -10.00 6.72
C SER A 111 -21.63 -10.11 5.20
N SER A 112 -21.60 -11.35 4.69
CA SER A 112 -21.60 -11.65 3.24
C SER A 112 -23.00 -11.57 2.62
N GLY A 113 -24.03 -11.22 3.39
CA GLY A 113 -25.44 -11.31 3.00
C GLY A 113 -26.03 -12.70 3.28
N ASN A 114 -27.35 -12.72 3.50
CA ASN A 114 -28.19 -13.93 3.50
C ASN A 114 -28.85 -14.09 2.14
#